data_AF-A0A2S9FL21-F1
#
_entry.id   AF-A0A2S9FL21-F1
#
_cell.length_a   1.000
_cell.length_b   1.000
_cell.length_c   1.000
_cell.angle_alpha   90.00
_cell.angle_beta   90.00
_cell.angle_gamma   90.00
#
_symmetry.space_group_name_H-M   'P 1'
#
loop_
_entity.id
_entity.type
_entity.pdbx_description
1 polymer ?
#
loop_
_entity_poly.entity_id
_entity_poly.type
_entity_poly.pdbx_seq_one_letter_code
_entity_poly.pdbx_strand_id
1 'polypeptide(L)' 'MRRAAGLTQTELAAKLGVGQAQISKIERQDDMLITTLVSYLQALNIRASLLVGVGDKTVTYHLTVGSGEQ' A
#
# COMPACT_ATOMS: atom_id res chain seq x y z
N MET A 1 1.73 4.70 7.10
CA MET A 1 2.26 3.61 6.25
C MET A 1 3.77 3.68 6.11
N ARG A 2 4.35 4.61 5.31
CA ARG A 2 5.82 4.69 5.10
C ARG A 2 6.66 4.84 6.38
N ARG A 3 6.11 5.55 7.38
CA ARG A 3 6.76 5.74 8.69
C ARG A 3 6.91 4.43 9.46
N ALA A 4 5.96 3.51 9.31
CA ALA A 4 6.04 2.18 9.91
C ALA A 4 7.11 1.30 9.24
N ALA A 5 7.46 1.61 7.98
CA ALA A 5 8.57 0.99 7.25
C ALA A 5 9.90 1.78 7.40
N GLY A 6 9.94 2.82 8.24
CA GLY A 6 11.15 3.62 8.48
C GLY A 6 11.56 4.56 7.33
N LEU A 7 10.65 4.86 6.38
CA LEU A 7 10.99 5.62 5.18
C LEU A 7 10.47 7.06 5.17
N THR A 8 11.27 7.96 4.61
CA THR A 8 10.88 9.31 4.18
C THR A 8 10.07 9.25 2.88
N GLN A 9 9.39 10.37 2.53
CA GLN A 9 8.68 10.43 1.24
C GLN A 9 9.65 10.39 0.05
N THR A 10 10.85 10.95 0.20
CA THR A 10 11.87 10.97 -0.84
C THR A 10 12.42 9.56 -1.12
N GLU A 11 12.72 8.79 -0.08
CA GLU A 11 13.18 7.40 -0.24
C GLU A 11 12.10 6.52 -0.86
N LEU A 12 10.83 6.72 -0.47
CA LEU A 12 9.71 6.01 -1.06
C LEU A 12 9.48 6.40 -2.53
N ALA A 13 9.64 7.69 -2.86
CA ALA A 13 9.57 8.20 -4.23
C ALA A 13 10.63 7.54 -5.12
N ALA A 14 11.87 7.46 -4.62
CA ALA A 14 12.98 6.81 -5.31
C ALA A 14 12.71 5.32 -5.57
N LYS A 15 12.16 4.60 -4.58
CA LYS A 15 11.78 3.19 -4.74
C LYS A 15 10.68 2.96 -5.77
N LEU A 16 9.78 3.93 -5.94
CA LEU A 16 8.64 3.85 -6.85
C LEU A 16 8.93 4.46 -8.23
N GLY A 17 10.12 5.03 -8.45
CA GLY A 17 10.47 5.69 -9.71
C GLY A 17 9.65 6.94 -10.01
N VAL A 18 9.13 7.62 -8.99
CA VAL A 18 8.28 8.81 -9.11
C VAL A 18 8.85 9.99 -8.32
N GLY A 19 8.32 11.20 -8.53
CA GLY A 19 8.72 12.38 -7.76
C GLY A 19 8.09 12.42 -6.36
N GLN A 20 8.80 13.02 -5.38
CA GLN A 20 8.31 13.16 -4.00
C GLN A 20 6.99 13.95 -3.91
N ALA A 21 6.77 14.93 -4.79
CA ALA A 21 5.51 15.67 -4.86
C ALA A 21 4.31 14.76 -5.18
N GLN A 22 4.52 13.70 -5.98
CA GLN A 22 3.51 12.71 -6.30
C GLN A 22 3.15 11.87 -5.07
N ILE A 23 4.16 11.46 -4.28
CA ILE A 23 3.98 10.78 -2.98
C ILE A 23 3.20 11.66 -2.00
N SER A 24 3.56 12.94 -1.91
CA SER A 24 2.89 13.91 -1.03
C SER A 24 1.42 14.08 -1.39
N LYS A 25 1.08 14.14 -2.69
CA LYS A 25 -0.31 14.25 -3.17
C LYS A 25 -1.13 12.99 -2.89
N ILE A 26 -0.52 11.81 -3.07
CA ILE A 26 -1.12 10.51 -2.75
C ILE A 26 -1.42 10.40 -1.25
N GLU A 27 -0.47 10.76 -0.38
CA GLU A 27 -0.65 10.70 1.09
C GLU A 27 -1.62 11.79 1.61
N ARG A 28 -1.92 12.83 0.82
CA ARG A 28 -2.84 13.92 1.18
C ARG A 28 -4.28 13.72 0.71
N GLN A 29 -4.53 12.84 -0.26
CA GLN A 29 -5.91 12.55 -0.67
C GLN A 29 -6.52 11.59 0.35
N ASP A 30 -7.62 12.02 1.00
CA ASP A 30 -8.45 11.16 1.86
C ASP A 30 -8.98 9.93 1.11
N ASP A 31 -9.02 10.03 -0.23
CA ASP A 31 -9.51 9.03 -1.16
C ASP A 31 -8.34 8.41 -1.95
N MET A 32 -7.33 7.90 -1.24
CA MET A 32 -6.24 7.18 -1.88
C MET A 32 -6.81 5.91 -2.54
N LEU A 33 -6.77 5.86 -3.87
CA LEU A 33 -7.22 4.70 -4.64
C LEU A 33 -6.58 3.42 -4.08
N ILE A 34 -7.41 2.40 -3.82
CA ILE A 34 -6.96 1.10 -3.25
C ILE A 34 -5.82 0.52 -4.08
N THR A 35 -5.81 0.74 -5.40
CA THR A 35 -4.72 0.35 -6.30
C THR A 35 -3.39 1.04 -5.97
N THR A 36 -3.41 2.33 -5.64
CA THR A 36 -2.22 3.07 -5.19
C THR A 36 -1.71 2.54 -3.85
N LEU A 37 -2.63 2.23 -2.93
CA LEU A 37 -2.29 1.60 -1.65
C LEU A 37 -1.64 0.22 -1.85
N VAL A 38 -2.22 -0.62 -2.70
CA VAL A 38 -1.70 -1.95 -3.05
C VAL A 38 -0.28 -1.84 -3.61
N SER A 39 -0.07 -0.97 -4.61
CA SER A 39 1.25 -0.77 -5.22
C SER A 39 2.30 -0.32 -4.20
N TYR A 40 1.92 0.55 -3.25
CA TYR A 40 2.79 0.96 -2.15
C TYR A 40 3.18 -0.20 -1.24
N LEU A 41 2.20 -1.01 -0.82
CA LEU A 41 2.43 -2.13 0.10
C LEU A 41 3.28 -3.22 -0.56
N GLN A 42 3.07 -3.48 -1.86
CA GLN A 42 3.90 -4.39 -2.65
C GLN A 42 5.35 -3.91 -2.74
N ALA A 43 5.59 -2.64 -3.05
CA ALA A 43 6.95 -2.08 -3.11
C ALA A 43 7.70 -2.13 -1.76
N LEU A 44 6.96 -2.25 -0.65
CA LEU A 44 7.50 -2.40 0.70
C LEU A 44 7.59 -3.86 1.16
N ASN A 45 7.26 -4.85 0.31
CA ASN A 45 7.13 -6.26 0.68
C ASN A 45 6.20 -6.49 1.89
N ILE A 46 5.19 -5.65 2.05
CA ILE A 46 4.20 -5.76 3.12
C ILE A 46 3.06 -6.64 2.62
N ARG A 47 2.71 -7.66 3.42
CA ARG A 47 1.48 -8.43 3.22
C ARG A 47 0.27 -7.66 3.72
N ALA A 48 -0.72 -7.48 2.88
CA ALA A 48 -1.97 -6.81 3.22
C ALA A 48 -3.18 -7.57 2.69
N SER A 49 -4.25 -7.53 3.48
CA SER A 49 -5.53 -8.12 3.14
C SER A 49 -6.65 -7.14 3.48
N LEU A 50 -7.67 -7.08 2.63
CA LEU A 50 -8.92 -6.36 2.84
C LEU A 50 -9.93 -7.33 3.44
N LEU A 51 -10.49 -6.96 4.59
CA LEU A 51 -11.56 -7.70 5.24
C LEU A 51 -12.90 -7.01 4.92
N VAL A 52 -13.81 -7.75 4.30
CA VAL A 52 -15.13 -7.26 3.88
C VAL A 52 -16.21 -8.06 4.61
N GLY A 53 -17.05 -7.37 5.38
CA GLY A 53 -18.24 -7.96 5.99
C GLY A 53 -19.44 -7.88 5.04
N VAL A 54 -20.14 -9.00 4.84
CA VAL A 54 -21.41 -9.09 4.10
C VAL A 54 -22.41 -9.85 4.96
N GLY A 55 -23.24 -9.09 5.69
CA GLY A 55 -24.11 -9.66 6.73
C GLY A 55 -23.29 -10.26 7.88
N ASP A 56 -23.55 -11.52 8.16
CA ASP A 56 -22.86 -12.38 9.15
C ASP A 56 -21.60 -13.06 8.57
N LYS A 57 -21.30 -12.85 7.29
CA LYS A 57 -20.11 -13.42 6.63
C LYS A 57 -18.99 -12.41 6.53
N THR A 58 -17.76 -12.90 6.66
CA THR A 58 -16.54 -12.13 6.44
C THR A 58 -15.75 -12.75 5.29
N VAL A 59 -15.37 -11.93 4.32
CA VAL A 59 -14.53 -12.31 3.18
C VAL A 59 -13.21 -11.57 3.27
N THR A 60 -12.11 -12.30 3.17
CA THR A 60 -10.75 -11.73 3.15
C THR A 60 -10.20 -11.76 1.73
N TYR A 61 -9.89 -10.59 1.18
CA TYR A 61 -9.21 -10.45 -0.10
C TYR A 61 -7.74 -10.11 0.14
N HIS A 62 -6.84 -10.88 -0.46
CA HIS A 62 -5.42 -10.60 -0.36
C HIS A 62 -5.09 -9.49 -1.36
N LEU A 63 -4.66 -8.34 -0.85
CA LEU A 63 -4.35 -7.16 -1.66
C LEU A 63 -2.95 -7.24 -2.26
N THR A 64 -2.03 -7.92 -1.56
CA THR A 64 -0.66 -8.12 -2.01
C THR A 64 -0.33 -9.61 -1.99
N VAL A 65 0.29 -10.11 -3.06
CA VAL A 65 0.99 -11.38 -3.01
C VAL A 65 2.16 -11.22 -2.05
N GLY A 66 2.15 -11.96 -0.95
CA GLY A 66 3.30 -12.01 -0.06
C GLY A 66 4.49 -12.58 -0.82
N SER A 67 5.62 -11.89 -0.79
CA SER A 67 6.91 -12.42 -1.20
C SER A 67 7.24 -13.61 -0.28
N GLY A 68 6.77 -14.79 -0.67
CA GLY A 68 6.79 -16.03 0.10
C GLY A 68 6.51 -17.20 -0.82
N GLU A 69 7.55 -17.52 -1.60
CA GLU A 69 7.88 -18.80 -2.23
C GLU A 69 7.05 -19.32 -3.43
N GLN A 70 7.79 -20.01 -4.30
CA GLN A 70 7.37 -20.77 -5.48
C GLN A 70 6.36 -21.88 -5.14
#